data_AF-A0A9N8D6D6-F1
#
_entry.id   AF-A0A9N8D6D6-F1
#
_cell.length_a   1.000
_cell.length_b   1.000
_cell.length_c   1.000
_cell.angle_alpha   90.00
_cell.angle_beta   90.00
_cell.angle_gamma   90.00
#
_symmetry.space_group_name_H-M   'P 1'
#
loop_
_entity.id
_entity.type
_entity.pdbx_description
1 polymer ?
#
loop_
_entity_poly.entity_id
_entity_poly.type
_entity_poly.pdbx_seq_one_letter_code
_entity_poly.pdbx_strand_id
1 'polypeptide(L)'
;MRVESQIDVTPIQQAFKRLQQLGTDTTPITRGIAAVLASESEDAFASETDPNTGKKWSPLSARYQEKLDDSGRNGLMLQRSQGGLAMSLTTTYDATRAAIGSNKVYAALHQWGGLPTMPAAPAAVPARPYMGLSPQGIADIMDIIRQKHEEASRQR
;
A
#
# COMPACT_ATOMS: atom_id res chain seq x y z
N MET A 1 -14.60 8.56 15.32
CA MET A 1 -14.98 7.32 14.62
C MET A 1 -13.72 6.73 14.00
N ARG A 2 -13.12 5.72 14.65
CA ARG A 2 -11.96 4.99 14.12
C ARG A 2 -12.52 3.88 13.23
N VAL A 3 -12.31 3.96 11.92
CA VAL A 3 -12.63 2.86 11.01
C VAL A 3 -11.41 1.96 11.02
N GLU A 4 -11.47 0.86 11.76
CA GLU A 4 -10.50 -0.22 11.64
C GLU A 4 -10.92 -1.07 10.44
N SER A 5 -10.21 -0.93 9.31
CA SER A 5 -10.24 -1.98 8.30
C SER A 5 -9.35 -3.11 8.81
N GLN A 6 -9.94 -4.12 9.44
CA GLN A 6 -9.22 -5.34 9.76
C GLN A 6 -9.27 -6.24 8.54
N ILE A 7 -8.28 -6.08 7.66
CA ILE A 7 -8.01 -7.10 6.67
C ILE A 7 -7.44 -8.31 7.41
N ASP A 8 -8.13 -9.43 7.33
CA ASP A 8 -7.60 -10.68 7.87
C ASP A 8 -6.49 -11.22 6.97
N VAL A 9 -5.25 -10.89 7.33
CA VAL A 9 -4.03 -11.42 6.70
C VAL A 9 -3.54 -12.70 7.37
N THR A 10 -4.27 -13.24 8.36
CA THR A 10 -3.92 -14.50 9.04
C THR A 10 -3.72 -15.67 8.06
N PRO A 11 -4.54 -15.85 7.00
CA PRO A 11 -4.33 -16.92 6.03
C PRO A 11 -2.97 -16.84 5.33
N ILE A 12 -2.55 -15.62 4.95
CA ILE A 12 -1.24 -15.37 4.34
C ILE A 12 -0.12 -15.75 5.31
N GLN A 13 -0.20 -15.28 6.55
CA GLN A 13 0.81 -15.55 7.57
C GLN A 13 0.95 -17.06 7.86
N GLN A 14 -0.17 -17.78 7.97
CA GLN A 14 -0.16 -19.22 8.20
C GLN A 14 0.42 -19.98 7.01
N ALA A 15 0.04 -19.63 5.78
CA ALA A 15 0.55 -20.27 4.59
C ALA A 15 2.06 -20.04 4.42
N PHE A 16 2.52 -18.82 4.68
CA PHE A 16 3.95 -18.50 4.67
C PHE A 16 4.74 -19.26 5.74
N LYS A 17 4.21 -19.36 6.97
CA LYS A 17 4.84 -20.14 8.04
C LYS A 17 4.99 -21.62 7.68
N ARG A 18 3.99 -22.22 7.03
CA ARG A 18 4.07 -23.61 6.54
C ARG A 18 5.16 -23.77 5.50
N LEU A 19 5.32 -22.79 4.59
CA LEU A 19 6.40 -22.80 3.60
C LEU A 19 7.80 -22.69 4.24
N GLN A 20 7.96 -21.83 5.23
CA GLN A 20 9.24 -21.69 5.95
C GLN A 20 9.64 -23.00 6.66
N GLN A 21 8.68 -23.76 7.19
CA GLN A 21 8.94 -25.05 7.83
C GLN A 21 9.46 -26.13 6.86
N LEU A 22 9.27 -25.96 5.55
CA LEU A 22 9.78 -26.89 4.54
C LEU A 22 11.26 -26.68 4.21
N GLY A 23 11.91 -25.66 4.77
CA GLY A 23 13.34 -25.36 4.54
C GLY A 23 13.64 -24.80 3.15
N THR A 24 12.62 -24.32 2.44
CA THR A 24 12.74 -23.78 1.08
C THR A 24 13.20 -22.31 1.12
N ASP A 25 13.96 -21.86 0.12
CA ASP A 25 14.21 -20.43 -0.07
C ASP A 25 12.90 -19.70 -0.39
N THR A 26 12.45 -18.87 0.54
CA THR A 26 11.22 -18.09 0.46
C THR A 26 11.43 -16.70 -0.15
N THR A 27 12.66 -16.33 -0.51
CA THR A 27 12.99 -15.04 -1.15
C THR A 27 12.20 -14.80 -2.44
N PRO A 28 11.98 -15.79 -3.33
CA PRO A 28 11.13 -15.59 -4.51
C PRO A 28 9.66 -15.27 -4.16
N ILE A 29 9.16 -15.81 -3.05
CA ILE A 29 7.78 -15.56 -2.57
C ILE A 29 7.68 -14.13 -2.05
N THR A 30 8.57 -13.73 -1.14
CA THR A 30 8.54 -12.38 -0.56
C THR A 30 8.82 -11.30 -1.60
N ARG A 31 9.64 -11.58 -2.61
CA ARG A 31 9.79 -10.72 -3.79
C ARG A 31 8.46 -10.54 -4.54
N GLY A 32 7.70 -11.61 -4.76
CA GLY A 32 6.38 -11.56 -5.37
C GLY A 32 5.39 -10.75 -4.54
N ILE A 33 5.36 -10.97 -3.22
CA ILE A 33 4.52 -10.19 -2.30
C ILE A 33 4.89 -8.71 -2.35
N ALA A 34 6.18 -8.37 -2.37
CA ALA A 34 6.64 -6.98 -2.51
C ALA A 34 6.15 -6.34 -3.82
N ALA A 35 6.10 -7.09 -4.92
CA ALA A 35 5.56 -6.60 -6.18
C ALA A 35 4.04 -6.32 -6.09
N VAL A 36 3.27 -7.19 -5.43
CA VAL A 36 1.83 -6.96 -5.18
C VAL A 36 1.62 -5.71 -4.33
N LEU A 37 2.39 -5.53 -3.25
CA LEU A 37 2.30 -4.32 -2.41
C LEU A 37 2.55 -3.03 -3.20
N ALA A 38 3.49 -3.06 -4.15
CA ALA A 38 3.73 -1.92 -5.05
C ALA A 38 2.53 -1.67 -5.97
N SER A 39 2.03 -2.72 -6.64
CA SER A 39 0.88 -2.63 -7.55
C SER A 39 -0.35 -2.06 -6.86
N GLU A 40 -0.68 -2.57 -5.66
CA GLU A 40 -1.82 -2.10 -4.87
C GLU A 40 -1.71 -0.60 -4.52
N SER A 41 -0.50 -0.13 -4.26
CA SER A 41 -0.27 1.30 -4.00
C SER A 41 -0.38 2.14 -5.27
N GLU A 42 0.15 1.65 -6.39
CA GLU A 42 0.01 2.29 -7.71
C GLU A 42 -1.46 2.43 -8.09
N ASP A 43 -2.25 1.36 -7.93
CA ASP A 43 -3.68 1.34 -8.19
C ASP A 43 -4.45 2.28 -7.25
N ALA A 44 -4.10 2.32 -5.96
CA ALA A 44 -4.67 3.25 -5.00
C ALA A 44 -4.45 4.71 -5.42
N PHE A 45 -3.24 5.06 -5.89
CA PHE A 45 -2.95 6.39 -6.43
C PHE A 45 -3.71 6.66 -7.71
N ALA A 46 -3.64 5.78 -8.71
CA ALA A 46 -4.29 5.96 -10.01
C ALA A 46 -5.81 6.11 -9.87
N SER A 47 -6.42 5.31 -8.99
CA SER A 47 -7.85 5.35 -8.72
C SER A 47 -8.25 6.37 -7.65
N GLU A 48 -7.31 6.97 -6.93
CA GLU A 48 -7.57 7.79 -5.73
C GLU A 48 -8.49 7.10 -4.72
N THR A 49 -8.26 5.82 -4.45
CA THR A 49 -9.07 5.01 -3.52
C THR A 49 -8.21 4.37 -2.43
N ASP A 50 -8.82 4.14 -1.28
CA ASP A 50 -8.24 3.33 -0.21
C ASP A 50 -8.23 1.85 -0.65
N PRO A 51 -7.06 1.21 -0.79
CA PRO A 51 -6.97 -0.17 -1.28
C PRO A 51 -7.68 -1.16 -0.36
N ASN A 52 -7.78 -0.87 0.95
CA ASN A 52 -8.39 -1.77 1.91
C ASN A 52 -9.92 -1.77 1.85
N THR A 53 -10.51 -0.64 1.44
CA THR A 53 -11.97 -0.44 1.49
C THR A 53 -12.61 -0.17 0.12
N GLY A 54 -11.80 0.10 -0.90
CA GLY A 54 -12.23 0.55 -2.22
C GLY A 54 -12.85 1.96 -2.24
N LYS A 55 -12.87 2.67 -1.10
CA LYS A 55 -13.51 3.98 -1.01
C LYS A 55 -12.63 5.06 -1.62
N LYS A 56 -13.22 5.93 -2.46
CA LYS A 56 -12.57 7.15 -2.94
C LYS A 56 -12.07 8.01 -1.78
N TRP A 57 -10.86 8.54 -1.94
CA TRP A 57 -10.29 9.51 -1.03
C TRP A 57 -11.15 10.77 -0.94
N SER A 58 -11.13 11.43 0.21
CA SER A 58 -11.82 12.71 0.36
C SER A 58 -11.28 13.73 -0.65
N PRO A 59 -12.15 14.46 -1.34
CA PRO A 59 -11.74 15.43 -2.34
C PRO A 59 -10.92 16.56 -1.71
N LEU A 60 -10.17 17.26 -2.57
CA LEU A 60 -9.52 18.49 -2.16
C LEU A 60 -10.56 19.57 -1.86
N SER A 61 -10.26 20.46 -0.90
CA SER A 61 -11.10 21.63 -0.66
C SER A 61 -11.15 22.51 -1.91
N ALA A 62 -12.31 23.12 -2.21
CA ALA A 62 -12.49 23.97 -3.40
C ALA A 62 -11.38 25.03 -3.55
N ARG A 63 -11.04 25.74 -2.46
CA ARG A 63 -9.96 26.74 -2.45
C ARG A 63 -8.59 26.19 -2.83
N TYR A 64 -8.29 24.95 -2.42
CA TYR A 64 -7.02 24.32 -2.75
C TYR A 64 -7.00 23.82 -4.20
N GLN A 65 -8.15 23.34 -4.70
CA GLN A 65 -8.29 22.97 -6.11
C GLN A 65 -8.12 24.19 -7.02
N GLU A 66 -8.78 25.31 -6.72
CA GLU A 66 -8.65 26.58 -7.46
C GLU A 66 -7.18 27.04 -7.52
N LYS A 67 -6.47 27.03 -6.38
CA LYS A 67 -5.04 27.34 -6.34
C LYS A 67 -4.19 26.43 -7.23
N LEU A 68 -4.55 25.15 -7.33
CA LEU A 68 -3.82 24.20 -8.17
C LEU A 68 -4.08 24.47 -9.64
N ASP A 69 -5.33 24.75 -9.99
CA ASP A 69 -5.77 25.09 -11.34
C ASP A 69 -5.06 26.36 -11.84
N ASP A 70 -5.02 27.41 -11.01
CA ASP A 70 -4.28 28.66 -11.29
C ASP A 70 -2.77 28.43 -11.50
N SER A 71 -2.21 27.44 -10.80
CA SER A 71 -0.78 27.09 -10.90
C SER A 71 -0.46 26.10 -12.02
N GLY A 72 -1.46 25.65 -12.78
CA GLY A 72 -1.31 24.62 -13.82
C GLY A 72 -0.97 23.22 -13.29
N ARG A 73 -1.18 22.95 -12.00
CA ARG A 73 -0.84 21.67 -11.34
C ARG A 73 -2.05 20.73 -11.34
N ASN A 74 -2.52 20.38 -12.53
CA ASN A 74 -3.81 19.70 -12.74
C ASN A 74 -3.72 18.17 -12.70
N GLY A 75 -2.63 17.60 -12.19
CA GLY A 75 -2.45 16.15 -12.08
C GLY A 75 -3.30 15.50 -10.99
N LEU A 76 -3.26 14.17 -10.92
CA LEU A 76 -3.94 13.40 -9.88
C LEU A 76 -3.43 13.74 -8.47
N MET A 77 -4.30 13.64 -7.47
CA MET A 77 -3.98 13.88 -6.08
C MET A 77 -2.77 13.03 -5.65
N LEU A 78 -1.80 13.67 -4.97
CA LEU A 78 -0.54 13.07 -4.51
C LEU A 78 0.45 12.61 -5.61
N GLN A 79 0.14 12.88 -6.89
CA GLN A 79 0.97 12.49 -8.04
C GLN A 79 1.47 13.68 -8.87
N ARG A 80 1.14 14.92 -8.47
CA ARG A 80 1.30 16.14 -9.30
C ARG A 80 2.74 16.62 -9.47
N SER A 81 3.65 16.18 -8.60
CA SER A 81 5.03 16.66 -8.55
C SER A 81 6.00 15.57 -8.96
N GLN A 82 7.02 15.91 -9.75
CA GLN A 82 8.15 15.03 -9.99
C GLN A 82 8.79 14.62 -8.66
N GLY A 83 9.00 13.31 -8.44
CA GLY A 83 9.48 12.80 -7.16
C GLY A 83 8.49 12.98 -5.99
N GLY A 84 7.20 13.08 -6.30
CA GLY A 84 6.09 13.16 -5.36
C GLY A 84 5.89 11.87 -4.56
N LEU A 85 4.77 11.79 -3.83
CA LEU A 85 4.56 10.69 -2.88
C LEU A 85 4.49 9.33 -3.56
N ALA A 86 3.71 9.22 -4.63
CA ALA A 86 3.59 7.97 -5.39
C ALA A 86 4.95 7.46 -5.89
N MET A 87 5.76 8.36 -6.47
CA MET A 87 7.12 8.04 -6.95
C MET A 87 8.15 7.77 -5.83
N SER A 88 7.81 8.06 -4.58
CA SER A 88 8.73 7.86 -3.45
C SER A 88 8.57 6.50 -2.77
N LEU A 89 7.58 5.71 -3.21
CA LEU A 89 7.36 4.38 -2.65
C LEU A 89 8.48 3.44 -3.07
N THR A 90 8.94 2.67 -2.10
CA THR A 90 9.97 1.65 -2.27
C THR A 90 9.53 0.40 -1.55
N THR A 91 9.87 -0.75 -2.14
CA THR A 91 9.62 -2.05 -1.54
C THR A 91 10.93 -2.69 -1.10
N THR A 92 10.84 -3.47 -0.03
CA THR A 92 11.96 -4.26 0.49
C THR A 92 11.47 -5.66 0.78
N TYR A 93 12.32 -6.66 0.56
CA TYR A 93 12.02 -8.04 0.87
C TYR A 93 13.28 -8.81 1.28
N ASP A 94 13.09 -9.84 2.09
CA ASP A 94 14.09 -10.86 2.43
C ASP A 94 13.39 -12.22 2.59
N ALA A 95 14.10 -13.26 3.03
CA ALA A 95 13.52 -14.59 3.19
C ALA A 95 12.30 -14.64 4.13
N THR A 96 12.06 -13.64 4.97
CA THR A 96 11.03 -13.69 6.02
C THR A 96 10.01 -12.56 5.94
N ARG A 97 10.28 -11.50 5.19
CA ARG A 97 9.39 -10.33 5.09
C ARG A 97 9.35 -9.73 3.70
N ALA A 98 8.23 -9.08 3.42
CA ALA A 98 8.03 -8.15 2.33
C ALA A 98 7.37 -6.89 2.90
N ALA A 99 7.82 -5.71 2.48
CA ALA A 99 7.32 -4.44 2.99
C ALA A 99 7.35 -3.36 1.91
N ILE A 100 6.51 -2.35 2.08
CA ILE A 100 6.46 -1.12 1.29
C ILE A 100 6.52 0.09 2.21
N GLY A 101 7.17 1.17 1.76
CA GLY A 101 7.27 2.41 2.51
C GLY A 101 7.72 3.59 1.67
N SER A 102 7.77 4.77 2.30
CA SER A 102 8.26 6.03 1.71
C SER A 102 9.24 6.69 2.65
N ASN A 103 10.22 7.40 2.09
CA ASN A 103 11.12 8.28 2.84
C ASN A 103 10.58 9.72 3.01
N LYS A 104 9.38 10.04 2.50
CA LYS A 104 8.80 11.38 2.61
C LYS A 104 8.18 11.59 4.00
N VAL A 105 8.54 12.69 4.66
CA VAL A 105 8.02 13.04 5.99
C VAL A 105 6.49 13.11 6.03
N TYR A 106 5.86 13.58 4.94
CA TYR A 106 4.41 13.72 4.84
C TYR A 106 3.68 12.45 4.38
N ALA A 107 4.40 11.35 4.13
CA ALA A 107 3.80 10.05 3.76
C ALA A 107 2.85 9.56 4.86
N ALA A 108 3.33 9.56 6.11
CA ALA A 108 2.55 9.19 7.29
C ALA A 108 1.25 10.00 7.42
N LEU A 109 1.35 11.31 7.18
CA LEU A 109 0.20 12.22 7.25
C LEU A 109 -0.88 11.86 6.24
N HIS A 110 -0.52 11.46 5.02
CA HIS A 110 -1.50 11.01 4.04
C HIS A 110 -1.96 9.58 4.30
N GLN A 111 -1.08 8.67 4.74
CA GLN A 111 -1.49 7.30 5.03
C GLN A 111 -2.52 7.23 6.18
N TRP A 112 -2.30 7.96 7.27
CA TRP A 112 -3.10 7.84 8.49
C TRP A 112 -3.95 9.06 8.83
N GLY A 113 -3.75 10.19 8.15
CA GLY A 113 -4.39 11.45 8.46
C GLY A 113 -3.66 12.24 9.55
N GLY A 114 -4.09 13.49 9.73
CA GLY A 114 -3.61 14.37 10.78
C GLY A 114 -3.99 13.90 12.18
N LEU A 115 -3.06 14.06 13.14
CA LEU A 115 -3.35 13.80 14.54
C LEU A 115 -3.84 15.09 15.24
N PRO A 116 -4.72 14.99 16.24
CA PRO A 116 -5.19 16.17 17.01
C PRO A 116 -4.07 16.93 17.73
N THR A 117 -2.93 16.28 17.96
CA THR A 117 -1.74 16.88 18.60
C THR A 117 -0.88 17.69 17.61
N MET A 118 -1.17 17.62 16.31
CA MET A 118 -0.47 18.41 15.29
C MET A 118 -1.03 19.84 15.22
N PRO A 119 -0.30 20.79 14.62
CA PRO A 119 -0.85 22.09 14.28
C PRO A 119 -2.14 21.99 13.46
N ALA A 120 -3.02 23.01 13.54
CA ALA A 120 -4.37 22.95 12.96
C ALA A 120 -4.41 22.55 11.47
N ALA A 121 -3.47 23.05 10.66
CA ALA A 121 -3.41 22.73 9.23
C ALA A 121 -3.13 21.23 8.95
N PRO A 122 -2.02 20.62 9.42
CA PRO A 122 -1.81 19.18 9.25
C PRO A 122 -2.82 18.33 10.01
N ALA A 123 -3.31 18.75 11.18
CA ALA A 123 -4.34 18.01 11.93
C ALA A 123 -5.65 17.83 11.13
N ALA A 124 -5.98 18.79 10.26
CA ALA A 124 -7.17 18.74 9.41
C ALA A 124 -7.00 17.91 8.12
N VAL A 125 -5.81 17.37 7.83
CA VAL A 125 -5.59 16.59 6.62
C VAL A 125 -6.26 15.21 6.75
N PRO A 126 -7.21 14.86 5.88
CA PRO A 126 -7.84 13.56 5.92
C PRO A 126 -6.88 12.46 5.47
N ALA A 127 -7.06 11.26 6.03
CA ALA A 127 -6.38 10.07 5.58
C ALA A 127 -6.73 9.77 4.11
N ARG A 128 -5.72 9.38 3.36
CA ARG A 128 -5.73 8.91 1.98
C ARG A 128 -4.86 7.67 1.95
N PRO A 129 -5.30 6.55 2.55
CA PRO A 129 -4.49 5.34 2.61
C PRO A 129 -4.19 4.88 1.19
N TYR A 130 -2.91 4.65 0.91
CA TYR A 130 -2.43 4.11 -0.36
C TYR A 130 -1.59 2.84 -0.14
N MET A 131 -1.07 2.61 1.07
CA MET A 131 -0.47 1.32 1.44
C MET A 131 -1.53 0.45 2.10
N GLY A 132 -1.93 -0.63 1.44
CA GLY A 132 -2.91 -1.59 1.91
C GLY A 132 -3.08 -2.73 0.92
N LEU A 133 -4.10 -3.56 1.14
CA LEU A 133 -4.39 -4.69 0.26
C LEU A 133 -5.89 -4.73 -0.06
N SER A 134 -6.21 -4.82 -1.34
CA SER A 134 -7.54 -5.17 -1.80
C SER A 134 -7.80 -6.66 -1.62
N PRO A 135 -9.06 -7.12 -1.70
CA PRO A 135 -9.36 -8.55 -1.78
C PRO A 135 -8.62 -9.26 -2.91
N GLN A 136 -8.39 -8.57 -4.04
CA GLN A 136 -7.62 -9.13 -5.16
C GLN A 136 -6.14 -9.25 -4.83
N GLY A 137 -5.51 -8.22 -4.25
CA GLY A 137 -4.11 -8.29 -3.81
C GLY A 137 -3.85 -9.40 -2.79
N ILE A 138 -4.82 -9.68 -1.89
CA ILE A 138 -4.75 -10.84 -0.98
C ILE A 138 -4.77 -12.15 -1.77
N ALA A 139 -5.68 -12.27 -2.75
CA ALA A 139 -5.76 -13.45 -3.60
C ALA A 139 -4.44 -13.65 -4.38
N ASP A 140 -3.89 -12.59 -4.97
CA ASP A 140 -2.63 -12.64 -5.73
C ASP A 140 -1.46 -13.10 -4.85
N ILE A 141 -1.36 -12.60 -3.61
CA ILE A 141 -0.36 -13.06 -2.63
C ILE A 141 -0.54 -14.55 -2.33
N MET A 142 -1.78 -14.99 -2.09
CA MET A 142 -2.07 -16.39 -1.84
C MET A 142 -1.75 -17.27 -3.05
N ASP A 143 -1.94 -16.78 -4.26
CA ASP A 143 -1.63 -17.49 -5.51
C ASP A 143 -0.12 -17.66 -5.68
N ILE A 144 0.67 -16.62 -5.41
CA ILE A 144 2.14 -16.69 -5.39
C ILE A 144 2.62 -17.76 -4.41
N ILE A 145 2.06 -17.76 -3.19
CA ILE A 145 2.39 -18.75 -2.15
C ILE A 145 2.05 -20.17 -2.62
N ARG A 146 0.86 -20.39 -3.20
CA ARG A 146 0.41 -21.71 -3.68
C ARG A 146 1.27 -22.21 -4.84
N GLN A 147 1.52 -21.40 -5.86
CA GLN A 147 2.34 -21.76 -7.01
C GLN A 147 3.75 -22.20 -6.56
N LYS A 148 4.36 -21.45 -5.64
CA LYS A 148 5.69 -21.78 -5.11
C LYS A 148 5.69 -23.03 -4.24
N HIS A 149 4.61 -23.28 -3.48
CA HIS A 149 4.45 -24.53 -2.75
C HIS A 149 4.40 -25.74 -3.69
N GLU A 150 3.64 -25.65 -4.78
CA GLU A 150 3.53 -26.72 -5.77
C GLU A 150 4.86 -26.98 -6.47
N GLU A 151 5.58 -25.93 -6.88
CA GLU A 151 6.92 -26.05 -7.48
C GLU A 151 7.89 -26.78 -6.53
N ALA A 152 7.92 -26.38 -5.25
CA ALA A 152 8.79 -27.00 -4.25
C ALA A 152 8.41 -28.47 -3.97
N SER A 153 7.13 -28.81 -4.08
CA SER A 153 6.62 -30.17 -3.87
C SER A 153 6.90 -31.10 -5.06
N ARG A 154 6.99 -30.56 -6.28
CA ARG A 154 7.32 -31.33 -7.50
C ARG A 154 8.81 -31.65 -7.65
N GLN A 155 9.67 -30.96 -6.90
CA GLN A 155 11.13 -31.14 -6.94
C GLN A 155 11.66 -32.13 -5.88
N ARG A 156 10.76 -32.75 -5.10
CA ARG A 156 11.06 -33.83 -4.14
C ARG A 156 10.62 -35.18 -4.69
#